data_AF-A0A433BIP4-F1
#
_entry.id   AF-A0A433BIP4-F1
#
_cell.length_a   1.000
_cell.length_b   1.000
_cell.length_c   1.000
_cell.angle_alpha   90.00
_cell.angle_beta   90.00
_cell.angle_gamma   90.00
#
_symmetry.space_group_name_H-M   'P 1'
#
loop_
_entity.id
_entity.type
_entity.pdbx_description
1 polymer ?
#
loop_
_entity_poly.entity_id
_entity_poly.type
_entity_poly.pdbx_seq_one_letter_code
_entity_poly.pdbx_strand_id
1 'polypeptide(L)'
;MVGVPSSPKHWIGVVKAAGPRERGRMSDPRDESDLSGVILGQPRRLTSSQVALAAGVQMHRARRFWRAMGLANVADDDVEFTDADVAALKRFLCLVDDEILDEEQAIALARLLGRATSRLASSNAEALGVTPRQVVNGVVSGSR
;
A
#
# COMPACT_ATOMS: atom_id res chain seq x y z
N MET A 1 -35.39 -7.92 32.87
CA MET A 1 -34.48 -9.09 32.79
C MET A 1 -34.98 -9.97 31.65
N VAL A 2 -34.52 -9.70 30.42
CA VAL A 2 -34.75 -10.54 29.23
C VAL A 2 -33.45 -10.46 28.43
N GLY A 3 -32.81 -11.61 28.23
CA GLY A 3 -31.41 -11.73 27.84
C GLY A 3 -31.14 -11.42 26.36
N VAL A 4 -29.97 -10.81 26.14
CA VAL A 4 -29.33 -10.65 24.84
C VAL A 4 -28.89 -12.02 24.33
N PRO A 5 -29.30 -12.47 23.13
CA PRO A 5 -28.78 -13.71 22.58
C PRO A 5 -27.37 -13.51 22.02
N SER A 6 -26.48 -14.39 22.48
CA SER A 6 -25.08 -14.54 22.09
C SER A 6 -24.93 -15.24 20.73
N SER A 7 -24.08 -14.67 19.87
CA SER A 7 -23.29 -15.30 18.79
C SER A 7 -24.00 -16.05 17.64
N PRO A 8 -23.84 -15.60 16.37
CA PRO A 8 -23.96 -16.44 15.19
C PRO A 8 -22.60 -17.01 14.77
N LYS A 9 -22.43 -18.31 15.00
CA LYS A 9 -21.31 -19.12 14.55
C LYS A 9 -21.56 -19.55 13.09
N HIS A 10 -21.07 -18.80 12.08
CA HIS A 10 -21.06 -19.33 10.69
C HIS A 10 -20.13 -18.65 9.65
N TRP A 11 -19.08 -17.92 10.03
CA TRP A 11 -18.24 -17.24 9.03
C TRP A 11 -16.96 -17.98 8.60
N ILE A 12 -16.76 -19.25 8.97
CA ILE A 12 -15.53 -19.98 8.60
C ILE A 12 -15.84 -20.92 7.44
N GLY A 13 -15.53 -20.46 6.22
CA GLY A 13 -15.81 -21.22 5.02
C GLY A 13 -14.94 -20.96 3.80
N VAL A 14 -13.83 -20.21 3.87
CA VAL A 14 -12.78 -20.22 2.82
C VAL A 14 -11.43 -19.78 3.42
N VAL A 15 -10.59 -20.74 3.83
CA VAL A 15 -9.12 -20.67 3.69
C VAL A 15 -8.58 -22.10 3.81
N LYS A 16 -8.14 -22.64 2.67
CA LYS A 16 -7.57 -23.99 2.55
C LYS A 16 -6.06 -23.93 2.81
N ALA A 17 -5.62 -24.67 3.83
CA ALA A 17 -4.27 -25.16 4.15
C ALA A 17 -3.09 -24.16 4.09
N ALA A 18 -2.73 -23.57 5.25
CA ALA A 18 -1.37 -23.14 5.55
C ALA A 18 -0.73 -24.16 6.52
N GLY A 19 0.52 -24.55 6.22
CA GLY A 19 1.29 -25.61 6.87
C GLY A 19 1.68 -25.36 8.34
N PRO A 20 2.60 -26.18 8.90
CA PRO A 20 2.88 -26.23 10.33
C PRO A 20 3.31 -24.88 10.88
N ARG A 21 2.67 -24.44 11.97
CA ARG A 21 3.03 -23.21 12.69
C ARG A 21 4.37 -23.40 13.38
N GLU A 22 5.42 -22.83 12.82
CA GLU A 22 6.70 -22.67 13.50
C GLU A 22 6.56 -21.66 14.64
N ARG A 23 6.96 -22.09 15.85
CA ARG A 23 7.03 -21.23 17.03
C ARG A 23 8.15 -20.19 16.84
N GLY A 24 7.75 -18.93 16.73
CA GLY A 24 8.46 -17.74 17.21
C GLY A 24 9.97 -17.70 17.02
N ARG A 25 10.43 -17.66 15.77
CA ARG A 25 11.64 -16.89 15.46
C ARG A 25 11.21 -15.43 15.51
N MET A 26 11.68 -14.66 16.50
CA MET A 26 11.64 -13.20 16.40
C MET A 26 12.40 -12.87 15.11
N SER A 27 11.69 -12.43 14.07
CA SER A 27 12.31 -11.93 12.85
C SER A 27 13.31 -10.85 13.26
N ASP A 28 14.51 -10.90 12.68
CA ASP A 28 15.47 -9.82 12.87
C ASP A 28 14.75 -8.52 12.48
N PRO A 29 14.76 -7.45 13.30
CA PRO A 29 14.17 -6.17 12.92
C PRO A 29 14.75 -5.58 11.61
N ARG A 30 15.85 -6.15 11.12
CA ARG A 30 16.47 -5.87 9.82
C ARG A 30 15.92 -6.70 8.66
N ASP A 31 14.98 -7.60 8.89
CA ASP A 31 14.21 -8.26 7.84
C ASP A 31 13.35 -7.20 7.15
N GLU A 32 13.52 -7.09 5.83
CA GLU A 32 12.95 -6.00 5.01
C GLU A 32 11.41 -5.99 5.06
N SER A 33 10.79 -7.16 5.21
CA SER A 33 9.35 -7.30 5.37
C SER A 33 8.85 -6.76 6.72
N ASP A 34 9.61 -6.96 7.79
CA ASP A 34 9.23 -6.55 9.15
C ASP A 34 9.37 -5.02 9.28
N LEU A 35 10.50 -4.48 8.80
CA LEU A 35 10.73 -3.03 8.76
C LEU A 35 9.69 -2.31 7.88
N SER A 36 9.35 -2.86 6.72
CA SER A 36 8.32 -2.28 5.84
C SER A 36 6.94 -2.25 6.51
N GLY A 37 6.56 -3.32 7.22
CA GLY A 37 5.32 -3.36 7.98
C GLY A 37 5.27 -2.35 9.12
N VAL A 38 6.41 -2.13 9.81
CA VAL A 38 6.56 -1.10 10.84
C VAL A 38 6.41 0.31 10.26
N ILE A 39 7.07 0.60 9.14
CA ILE A 39 6.99 1.92 8.48
C ILE A 39 5.58 2.22 7.98
N LEU A 40 4.89 1.23 7.42
CA LEU A 40 3.52 1.38 6.91
C LEU A 40 2.44 1.29 8.01
N GLY A 41 2.82 0.85 9.22
CA GLY A 41 1.91 0.59 10.33
C GLY A 41 0.97 -0.60 10.13
N GLN A 42 1.08 -1.32 9.01
CA GLN A 42 0.25 -2.46 8.65
C GLN A 42 0.93 -3.31 7.55
N PRO A 43 0.61 -4.61 7.45
CA PRO A 43 1.21 -5.48 6.44
C PRO A 43 0.66 -5.20 5.04
N ARG A 44 1.53 -5.35 4.04
CA ARG A 44 1.12 -5.48 2.63
C ARG A 44 0.43 -6.83 2.45
N ARG A 45 -0.79 -6.81 1.92
CA ARG A 45 -1.63 -8.00 1.79
C ARG A 45 -2.58 -7.98 0.59
N LEU A 46 -2.56 -6.91 -0.19
CA LEU A 46 -3.46 -6.70 -1.30
C LEU A 46 -2.68 -6.53 -2.60
N THR A 47 -3.21 -7.10 -3.68
CA THR A 47 -2.81 -6.78 -5.04
C THR A 47 -3.53 -5.54 -5.55
N SER A 48 -3.04 -4.93 -6.63
CA SER A 48 -3.72 -3.79 -7.27
C SER A 48 -5.18 -4.14 -7.62
N SER A 49 -5.41 -5.38 -8.09
CA SER A 49 -6.73 -5.89 -8.48
C SER A 49 -7.68 -5.99 -7.29
N GLN A 50 -7.16 -6.44 -6.15
CA GLN A 50 -7.93 -6.50 -4.91
C GLN A 50 -8.26 -5.09 -4.40
N VAL A 51 -7.35 -4.13 -4.52
CA VAL A 51 -7.61 -2.73 -4.13
C VAL A 51 -8.72 -2.12 -4.99
N ALA A 52 -8.64 -2.24 -6.32
CA ALA A 52 -9.65 -1.71 -7.22
C ALA A 52 -11.04 -2.32 -6.96
N LEU A 53 -11.09 -3.65 -6.77
CA LEU A 53 -12.30 -4.37 -6.42
C LEU A 53 -12.88 -3.90 -5.07
N ALA A 54 -12.04 -3.79 -4.03
CA ALA A 54 -12.46 -3.36 -2.70
C ALA A 54 -12.92 -1.88 -2.68
N ALA A 55 -12.36 -1.06 -3.56
CA ALA A 55 -12.76 0.33 -3.78
C ALA A 55 -14.04 0.46 -4.65
N GLY A 56 -14.52 -0.62 -5.27
CA GLY A 56 -15.73 -0.61 -6.09
C GLY A 56 -15.55 0.06 -7.45
N VAL A 57 -14.32 0.13 -7.98
CA VAL A 57 -14.02 0.77 -9.25
C VAL A 57 -13.32 -0.13 -10.23
N GLN A 58 -13.47 0.19 -11.51
CA GLN A 58 -12.69 -0.46 -12.54
C GLN A 58 -11.20 -0.12 -12.40
N MET A 59 -10.36 -1.11 -12.70
CA MET A 59 -8.91 -0.99 -12.59
C MET A 59 -8.34 0.21 -13.36
N HIS A 60 -8.87 0.53 -14.54
CA HIS A 60 -8.40 1.67 -15.33
C HIS A 60 -8.59 3.00 -14.58
N ARG A 61 -9.66 3.14 -13.78
CA ARG A 61 -9.94 4.33 -12.97
C ARG A 61 -8.96 4.42 -11.80
N ALA A 62 -8.74 3.33 -11.08
CA ALA A 62 -7.74 3.24 -10.01
C ALA A 62 -6.31 3.60 -10.51
N ARG A 63 -5.91 3.05 -11.67
CA ARG A 63 -4.61 3.34 -12.29
C ARG A 63 -4.39 4.81 -12.61
N ARG A 64 -5.45 5.58 -12.93
CA ARG A 64 -5.31 7.02 -13.15
C ARG A 64 -4.87 7.74 -11.87
N PHE A 65 -5.46 7.39 -10.73
CA PHE A 65 -5.09 7.95 -9.43
C PHE A 65 -3.68 7.53 -8.98
N TRP A 66 -3.30 6.25 -9.14
CA TRP A 66 -1.95 5.81 -8.78
C TRP A 66 -0.87 6.51 -9.61
N ARG A 67 -1.06 6.60 -10.93
CA ARG A 67 -0.14 7.35 -11.80
C ARG A 67 -0.06 8.82 -11.41
N ALA A 68 -1.20 9.41 -11.03
CA ALA A 68 -1.23 10.78 -10.54
C ALA A 68 -0.39 10.95 -9.26
N MET A 69 -0.50 10.02 -8.30
CA MET A 69 0.28 10.06 -7.06
C MET A 69 1.76 9.69 -7.24
N GLY A 70 2.16 9.21 -8.42
CA GLY A 70 3.53 8.76 -8.68
C GLY A 70 3.84 7.37 -8.10
N LEU A 71 2.83 6.56 -7.80
CA LEU A 71 3.04 5.16 -7.42
C LEU A 71 3.50 4.37 -8.64
N ALA A 72 4.53 3.53 -8.45
CA ALA A 72 5.09 2.70 -9.51
C ALA A 72 4.03 1.74 -10.08
N ASN A 73 4.18 1.37 -11.35
CA ASN A 73 3.28 0.43 -12.01
C ASN A 73 3.62 -0.99 -11.57
N VAL A 74 3.13 -1.35 -10.38
CA VAL A 74 3.20 -2.69 -9.79
C VAL A 74 2.43 -3.67 -10.69
N ALA A 75 2.90 -4.92 -10.83
CA ALA A 75 2.15 -5.92 -11.60
C ALA A 75 0.79 -6.19 -10.92
N ASP A 76 -0.23 -6.54 -11.72
CA ASP A 76 -1.61 -6.59 -11.19
C ASP A 76 -1.83 -7.69 -10.12
N ASP A 77 -0.88 -8.62 -10.00
CA ASP A 77 -0.82 -9.77 -9.12
C ASP A 77 0.19 -9.64 -7.96
N ASP A 78 1.02 -8.60 -7.92
CA ASP A 78 1.98 -8.39 -6.83
C ASP A 78 1.29 -7.88 -5.55
N VAL A 79 1.68 -8.42 -4.40
CA VAL A 79 1.13 -8.08 -3.08
C VAL A 79 1.88 -6.90 -2.46
N GLU A 80 1.61 -5.71 -2.98
CA GLU A 80 2.32 -4.48 -2.57
C GLU A 80 1.44 -3.46 -1.80
N PHE A 81 0.12 -3.68 -1.77
CA PHE A 81 -0.83 -2.72 -1.21
C PHE A 81 -1.36 -3.14 0.16
N THR A 82 -1.90 -2.16 0.87
CA THR A 82 -2.45 -2.24 2.23
C THR A 82 -3.91 -1.80 2.28
N ASP A 83 -4.58 -1.97 3.42
CA ASP A 83 -5.95 -1.46 3.60
C ASP A 83 -6.01 0.07 3.58
N ALA A 84 -4.94 0.75 3.98
CA ALA A 84 -4.84 2.20 3.86
C ALA A 84 -4.92 2.68 2.41
N ASP A 85 -4.40 1.90 1.45
CA ASP A 85 -4.48 2.24 0.02
C ASP A 85 -5.91 2.16 -0.50
N VAL A 86 -6.68 1.16 -0.05
CA VAL A 86 -8.12 1.07 -0.34
C VAL A 86 -8.85 2.28 0.23
N ALA A 87 -8.58 2.63 1.50
CA ALA A 87 -9.22 3.75 2.16
C ALA A 87 -8.87 5.09 1.48
N ALA A 88 -7.62 5.30 1.09
CA ALA A 88 -7.16 6.48 0.39
C ALA A 88 -7.84 6.63 -0.98
N LEU A 89 -7.89 5.55 -1.77
CA LEU A 89 -8.57 5.56 -3.07
C LEU A 89 -10.07 5.88 -2.92
N LYS A 90 -10.76 5.26 -1.95
CA LYS A 90 -12.17 5.55 -1.65
C LYS A 90 -12.41 7.02 -1.33
N ARG A 91 -11.51 7.68 -0.59
CA ARG A 91 -11.67 9.12 -0.26
C ARG A 91 -11.67 9.99 -1.51
N PHE A 92 -10.76 9.75 -2.46
CA PHE A 92 -10.77 10.49 -3.73
C PHE A 92 -12.02 10.21 -4.55
N LEU A 93 -12.47 8.95 -4.58
CA LEU A 93 -13.67 8.57 -5.31
C LEU A 93 -14.91 9.22 -4.72
N CYS A 94 -15.06 9.24 -3.40
CA CYS A 94 -16.16 9.95 -2.73
C CYS A 94 -16.19 11.44 -3.07
N LEU A 95 -15.04 12.12 -3.11
CA LEU A 95 -15.00 13.54 -3.52
C LEU A 95 -15.54 13.76 -4.95
N VAL A 96 -15.33 12.79 -5.84
CA VAL A 96 -15.82 12.86 -7.22
C VAL A 96 -17.29 12.47 -7.31
N ASP A 97 -17.67 11.38 -6.66
CA ASP A 97 -19.01 10.83 -6.71
C ASP A 97 -20.03 11.73 -5.96
N ASP A 98 -19.57 12.50 -4.96
CA ASP A 98 -20.36 13.53 -4.25
C ASP A 98 -20.32 14.91 -4.95
N GLU A 99 -19.75 14.99 -6.16
CA GLU A 99 -19.64 16.22 -6.98
C GLU A 99 -18.89 17.39 -6.31
N ILE A 100 -18.09 17.13 -5.27
CA ILE A 100 -17.25 18.15 -4.61
C ILE A 100 -16.10 18.58 -5.53
N LEU A 101 -15.53 17.63 -6.26
CA LEU A 101 -14.52 17.84 -7.28
C LEU A 101 -14.92 17.08 -8.53
N ASP A 102 -14.63 17.62 -9.71
CA ASP A 102 -14.62 16.76 -10.90
C ASP A 102 -13.41 15.80 -10.86
N GLU A 103 -13.43 14.79 -11.73
CA GLU A 103 -12.37 13.78 -11.75
C GLU A 103 -10.98 14.36 -12.09
N GLU A 104 -10.92 15.42 -12.90
CA GLU A 104 -9.66 16.06 -13.27
C GLU A 104 -9.04 16.82 -12.08
N GLN A 105 -9.87 17.54 -11.33
CA GLN A 105 -9.50 18.21 -10.09
C GLN A 105 -9.03 17.21 -9.04
N ALA A 106 -9.74 16.09 -8.86
CA ALA A 106 -9.33 15.03 -7.94
C ALA A 106 -7.97 14.42 -8.33
N ILE A 107 -7.75 14.18 -9.63
CA ILE A 107 -6.46 13.73 -10.16
C ILE A 107 -5.36 14.78 -9.94
N ALA A 108 -5.65 16.07 -10.12
CA ALA A 108 -4.69 17.15 -9.88
C ALA A 108 -4.29 17.24 -8.40
N LEU A 109 -5.26 17.09 -7.49
CA LEU A 109 -5.01 17.02 -6.05
C LEU A 109 -4.16 15.79 -5.69
N ALA A 110 -4.45 14.63 -6.27
CA ALA A 110 -3.65 13.42 -6.09
C ALA A 110 -2.19 13.63 -6.53
N ARG A 111 -1.94 14.33 -7.66
CA ARG A 111 -0.59 14.71 -8.08
C ARG A 111 0.11 15.63 -7.08
N LEU A 112 -0.61 16.63 -6.57
CA LEU A 112 -0.05 17.56 -5.59
C LEU A 112 0.39 16.82 -4.32
N LEU A 113 -0.48 15.97 -3.79
CA LEU A 113 -0.19 15.16 -2.61
C LEU A 113 0.97 14.19 -2.84
N GLY A 114 0.96 13.46 -3.96
CA GLY A 114 2.06 12.56 -4.33
C GLY A 114 3.42 13.25 -4.42
N ARG A 115 3.47 14.47 -4.97
CA ARG A 115 4.71 15.28 -5.00
C ARG A 115 5.16 15.70 -3.61
N ALA A 116 4.24 16.13 -2.76
CA ALA A 116 4.55 16.51 -1.38
C ALA A 116 5.08 15.32 -0.57
N THR A 117 4.43 14.16 -0.66
CA THR A 117 4.88 12.94 0.03
C THR A 117 6.20 12.42 -0.52
N SER A 118 6.43 12.48 -1.83
CA SER A 118 7.72 12.13 -2.44
C SER A 118 8.84 13.02 -1.91
N ARG A 119 8.62 14.34 -1.81
CA ARG A 119 9.61 15.26 -1.25
C ARG A 119 9.92 14.96 0.21
N LEU A 120 8.89 14.67 1.02
CA LEU A 120 9.06 14.25 2.41
C LEU A 120 9.82 12.94 2.52
N ALA A 121 9.52 11.95 1.69
CA ALA A 121 10.22 10.67 1.67
C ALA A 121 11.71 10.85 1.33
N SER A 122 12.04 11.69 0.34
CA SER A 122 13.43 12.03 0.02
C SER A 122 14.14 12.70 1.20
N SER A 123 13.51 13.67 1.85
CA SER A 123 14.09 14.32 3.03
C SER A 123 14.28 13.35 4.21
N ASN A 124 13.34 12.43 4.44
CA ASN A 124 13.48 11.40 5.47
C ASN A 124 14.62 10.42 5.14
N ALA A 125 14.77 10.04 3.87
CA ALA A 125 15.85 9.16 3.42
C ALA A 125 17.23 9.82 3.62
N GLU A 126 17.36 11.11 3.29
CA GLU A 126 18.56 11.90 3.55
C GLU A 126 18.88 11.98 5.05
N ALA A 127 17.89 12.26 5.89
CA ALA A 127 18.05 12.36 7.34
C ALA A 127 18.49 11.03 7.98
N LEU A 128 18.01 9.91 7.45
CA LEU A 128 18.36 8.56 7.93
C LEU A 128 19.65 8.01 7.32
N GLY A 129 20.32 8.75 6.44
CA GLY A 129 21.51 8.28 5.72
C GLY A 129 21.22 7.14 4.72
N VAL A 130 19.94 6.86 4.44
CA VAL A 130 19.51 5.89 3.44
C VAL A 130 19.55 6.58 2.08
N THR A 131 20.75 6.78 1.55
CA THR A 131 20.89 7.29 0.19
C THR A 131 20.56 6.17 -0.79
N PRO A 132 19.68 6.39 -1.80
CA PRO A 132 19.50 5.43 -2.87
C PRO A 132 20.86 5.12 -3.48
N ARG A 133 21.24 3.83 -3.54
CA ARG A 133 22.47 3.38 -4.19
C ARG A 133 22.43 3.88 -5.63
N GLN A 134 23.18 4.95 -5.92
CA GLN A 134 23.37 5.41 -7.28
C GLN A 134 24.11 4.28 -8.01
N VAL A 135 23.41 3.54 -8.87
CA VAL A 135 24.07 2.71 -9.88
C VAL A 135 24.56 3.66 -10.96
N VAL A 136 25.68 4.33 -10.69
CA VAL A 136 26.43 5.06 -11.70
C VAL A 136 27.26 4.05 -12.48
N ASN A 137 26.88 3.83 -13.74
CA ASN A 137 27.67 3.20 -14.81
C ASN A 137 28.60 2.06 -14.37
N GLY A 138 28.04 0.90 -14.02
CA GLY A 138 28.61 -0.42 -14.32
C GLY A 138 30.06 -0.75 -13.93
N VAL A 139 30.73 0.03 -13.09
CA VAL A 139 32.12 -0.22 -12.69
C VAL A 139 32.24 -0.13 -11.18
N VAL A 140 32.23 -1.28 -10.54
CA VAL A 140 32.79 -1.45 -9.20
C VAL A 140 34.31 -1.47 -9.36
N SER A 141 34.96 -0.33 -9.18
CA SER A 141 36.42 -0.30 -9.04
C SER A 141 36.76 -0.82 -7.64
N GLY A 142 37.29 -2.04 -7.60
CA GLY A 142 37.85 -2.65 -6.40
C GLY A 142 39.17 -1.99 -5.99
N SER A 143 39.32 -1.90 -4.67
CA SER A 143 40.48 -1.46 -3.90
C SER A 143 41.83 -2.06 -4.34
N ARG A 144 42.87 -1.20 -4.31
CA ARG A 144 44.11 -1.48 -3.58
C ARG A 144 44.51 -0.23 -2.81
#